data_AF-A0A1M3E3U8-F1
#
_entry.id   AF-A0A1M3E3U8-F1
#
_cell.length_a   1.000
_cell.length_b   1.000
_cell.length_c   1.000
_cell.angle_alpha   90.00
_cell.angle_beta   90.00
_cell.angle_gamma   90.00
#
_symmetry.space_group_name_H-M   'P 1'
#
loop_
_entity.id
_entity.type
_entity.pdbx_description
1 polymer ?
#
loop_
_entity_poly.entity_id
_entity_poly.type
_entity_poly.pdbx_seq_one_letter_code
_entity_poly.pdbx_strand_id
1 'polypeptide(L)'
;MKTQMYLPAVAFMMMTASAMAQTKIKDGSISSTPQPSGNAVLELESNNKGLLLPRVALTALNTAAPLTAHVAGMTVYNTASTADVTPGYYYNNGSQWVRINQPEPWKVQNSSADATANNQDIYQMGKVAINKNTPSDQQLEVVGDVKAHYTNGAYNGGIQTNFTDFGVPMNILYVADNPSLAAATKSSVISLYDGIANLQSNNGLGGGNIAAISSATGGTAGIVSNNSTQTISAEIWTQSNGTSGNVTLSHNKSTGERAAMAIEKLSGITFDFKKTDGTIEGVYTFPRTAGLSNQVLSVQTNAGGTNGTSTLQWKNVNEVIGVLPVYLTDTEADNALPSGALYKISGSRIVRQRP
;
A
#
# COMPACT_ATOMS: atom_id res chain seq x y z
N MET A 1 -83.59 -76.91 47.16
CA MET A 1 -82.38 -77.11 46.34
C MET A 1 -82.63 -76.60 44.92
N LYS A 2 -81.97 -75.50 44.54
CA LYS A 2 -81.16 -75.35 43.31
C LYS A 2 -80.64 -73.90 43.27
N THR A 3 -79.43 -73.78 43.78
CA THR A 3 -78.54 -72.61 43.78
C THR A 3 -78.01 -72.35 42.38
N GLN A 4 -77.99 -71.10 41.91
CA GLN A 4 -76.94 -70.43 41.07
C GLN A 4 -77.20 -68.90 41.22
N MET A 5 -76.41 -68.07 41.94
CA MET A 5 -75.06 -67.54 41.65
C MET A 5 -75.00 -67.01 40.20
N TYR A 6 -74.90 -65.72 39.88
CA TYR A 6 -73.86 -64.70 40.18
C TYR A 6 -74.50 -63.28 40.14
N LEU A 7 -74.30 -62.38 41.13
CA LEU A 7 -73.21 -61.38 41.29
C LEU A 7 -73.03 -60.39 40.10
N PRO A 8 -72.79 -59.08 40.36
CA PRO A 8 -73.75 -58.10 40.87
C PRO A 8 -73.91 -56.89 39.91
N ALA A 9 -74.90 -56.07 40.24
CA ALA A 9 -75.24 -54.80 39.61
C ALA A 9 -74.13 -53.74 39.72
N VAL A 10 -73.97 -52.98 38.64
CA VAL A 10 -73.62 -51.55 38.61
C VAL A 10 -72.24 -51.16 39.15
N ALA A 11 -71.27 -51.12 38.24
CA ALA A 11 -70.26 -50.07 38.17
C ALA A 11 -69.74 -49.97 36.73
N PHE A 12 -70.64 -49.61 35.80
CA PHE A 12 -70.26 -49.17 34.46
C PHE A 12 -69.68 -47.75 34.60
N MET A 13 -68.50 -47.66 35.21
CA MET A 13 -67.70 -46.44 35.24
C MET A 13 -67.15 -46.28 33.82
N MET A 14 -67.98 -45.71 32.93
CA MET A 14 -67.51 -45.14 31.67
C MET A 14 -66.48 -44.08 32.04
N MET A 15 -65.20 -44.47 32.06
CA MET A 15 -64.12 -43.53 31.91
C MET A 15 -64.36 -42.85 30.57
N THR A 16 -64.88 -41.62 30.62
CA THR A 16 -64.84 -40.70 29.50
C THR A 16 -63.37 -40.36 29.28
N ALA A 17 -62.64 -41.24 28.61
CA ALA A 17 -61.36 -40.90 28.04
C ALA A 17 -61.66 -39.86 26.95
N SER A 18 -61.44 -38.59 27.27
CA SER A 18 -61.40 -37.54 26.27
C SER A 18 -60.27 -37.88 25.30
N ALA A 19 -60.62 -38.45 24.15
CA ALA A 19 -59.69 -38.69 23.07
C ALA A 19 -59.25 -37.34 22.51
N MET A 20 -58.04 -36.90 22.84
CA MET A 20 -57.39 -35.77 22.19
C MET A 20 -56.97 -36.23 20.79
N ALA A 21 -57.87 -36.11 19.81
CA ALA A 21 -57.54 -36.40 18.41
C ALA A 21 -56.89 -35.17 17.77
N GLN A 22 -55.56 -35.09 17.78
CA GLN A 22 -54.89 -34.26 16.79
C GLN A 22 -55.06 -34.95 15.43
N THR A 23 -55.70 -34.27 14.48
CA THR A 23 -55.96 -34.84 13.15
C THR A 23 -54.98 -34.25 12.16
N LYS A 24 -54.05 -35.08 11.67
CA LYS A 24 -53.31 -34.79 10.43
C LYS A 24 -54.32 -34.72 9.29
N ILE A 25 -54.35 -33.62 8.54
CA ILE A 25 -55.24 -33.47 7.38
C ILE A 25 -54.54 -34.09 6.16
N LYS A 26 -55.09 -35.19 5.66
CA LYS A 26 -54.54 -35.93 4.50
C LYS A 26 -55.60 -36.29 3.47
N ASP A 27 -55.19 -36.47 2.22
CA ASP A 27 -56.06 -36.88 1.12
C ASP A 27 -55.91 -38.36 0.71
N GLY A 28 -55.11 -39.12 1.45
CA GLY A 28 -54.88 -40.56 1.22
C GLY A 28 -53.85 -40.87 0.13
N SER A 29 -53.19 -39.86 -0.46
CA SER A 29 -52.17 -40.08 -1.50
C SER A 29 -50.81 -40.56 -0.97
N ILE A 30 -50.58 -40.47 0.35
CA ILE A 30 -49.37 -40.93 1.05
C ILE A 30 -49.78 -41.98 2.10
N SER A 31 -49.00 -43.07 2.20
CA SER A 31 -49.12 -44.05 3.28
C SER A 31 -48.08 -43.75 4.36
N SER A 32 -48.48 -43.06 5.43
CA SER A 32 -47.64 -42.67 6.56
C SER A 32 -48.32 -42.97 7.91
N THR A 33 -47.59 -42.73 9.01
CA THR A 33 -48.18 -42.81 10.35
C THR A 33 -49.28 -41.74 10.51
N PRO A 34 -50.45 -42.11 11.05
CA PRO A 34 -51.58 -41.19 11.16
C PRO A 34 -51.40 -40.12 12.24
N GLN A 35 -50.43 -40.30 13.15
CA GLN A 35 -50.12 -39.33 14.19
C GLN A 35 -49.47 -38.09 13.56
N PRO A 36 -49.99 -36.88 13.82
CA PRO A 36 -49.29 -35.66 13.46
C PRO A 36 -48.02 -35.50 14.29
N SER A 37 -47.09 -34.69 13.79
CA SER A 37 -45.91 -34.26 14.52
C SER A 37 -46.32 -33.61 15.84
N GLY A 38 -45.72 -34.04 16.95
CA GLY A 38 -45.96 -33.43 18.27
C GLY A 38 -45.58 -31.95 18.35
N ASN A 39 -44.90 -31.42 17.33
CA ASN A 39 -44.51 -30.03 17.19
C ASN A 39 -45.41 -29.23 16.23
N ALA A 40 -46.48 -29.81 15.69
CA ALA A 40 -47.35 -29.17 14.71
C ALA A 40 -48.81 -29.13 15.18
N VAL A 41 -49.38 -27.93 15.27
CA VAL A 41 -50.83 -27.75 15.46
C VAL A 41 -51.58 -28.04 14.16
N LEU A 42 -50.95 -27.80 13.01
CA LEU A 42 -51.47 -28.10 11.68
C LEU A 42 -50.42 -28.88 10.87
N GLU A 43 -50.77 -30.09 10.45
CA GLU A 43 -50.00 -30.88 9.50
C GLU A 43 -50.89 -31.27 8.32
N LEU A 44 -50.39 -30.99 7.11
CA LEU A 44 -51.04 -31.30 5.85
C LEU A 44 -50.18 -32.31 5.11
N GLU A 45 -50.79 -33.42 4.67
CA GLU A 45 -50.09 -34.48 3.95
C GLU A 45 -50.80 -34.82 2.64
N SER A 46 -50.12 -34.58 1.53
CA SER A 46 -50.56 -34.94 0.19
C SER A 46 -49.36 -34.99 -0.76
N ASN A 47 -49.38 -35.91 -1.73
CA ASN A 47 -48.43 -35.98 -2.84
C ASN A 47 -48.74 -34.99 -3.97
N ASN A 48 -49.94 -34.40 -4.00
CA ASN A 48 -50.41 -33.60 -5.14
C ASN A 48 -51.30 -32.39 -4.81
N LYS A 49 -51.54 -32.11 -3.53
CA LYS A 49 -52.25 -30.91 -3.03
C LYS A 49 -51.34 -30.11 -2.11
N GLY A 50 -51.59 -28.81 -2.03
CA GLY A 50 -50.86 -27.90 -1.15
C GLY A 50 -51.80 -27.06 -0.28
N LEU A 51 -51.21 -26.18 0.53
CA LEU A 51 -51.93 -25.17 1.30
C LEU A 51 -52.14 -23.91 0.45
N LEU A 52 -53.40 -23.56 0.17
CA LEU A 52 -53.73 -22.26 -0.39
C LEU A 52 -53.92 -21.25 0.75
N LEU A 53 -52.93 -20.38 0.96
CA LEU A 53 -53.01 -19.31 1.95
C LEU A 53 -54.07 -18.25 1.55
N PRO A 54 -54.59 -17.48 2.53
CA PRO A 54 -55.47 -16.35 2.23
C PRO A 54 -54.85 -15.41 1.20
N ARG A 55 -55.62 -15.09 0.16
CA ARG A 55 -55.23 -14.16 -0.90
C ARG A 55 -55.60 -12.75 -0.47
N VAL A 56 -54.59 -11.93 -0.18
CA VAL A 56 -54.76 -10.61 0.42
C VAL A 56 -54.13 -9.57 -0.51
N ALA A 57 -54.83 -8.48 -0.79
CA ALA A 57 -54.25 -7.36 -1.54
C ALA A 57 -53.52 -6.43 -0.57
N LEU A 58 -52.20 -6.57 -0.44
CA LEU A 58 -51.39 -5.70 0.41
C LEU A 58 -51.19 -4.33 -0.25
N THR A 59 -51.02 -3.28 0.56
CA THR A 59 -50.87 -1.90 0.06
C THR A 59 -49.42 -1.41 0.06
N ALA A 60 -48.63 -1.80 1.06
CA ALA A 60 -47.19 -1.51 1.20
C ALA A 60 -46.57 -2.43 2.27
N LEU A 61 -45.24 -2.62 2.27
CA LEU A 61 -44.56 -3.48 3.25
C LEU A 61 -44.72 -2.95 4.68
N ASN A 62 -44.62 -1.65 4.87
CA ASN A 62 -44.68 -0.98 6.18
C ASN A 62 -46.11 -0.67 6.68
N THR A 63 -47.14 -1.18 6.00
CA THR A 63 -48.54 -0.91 6.34
C THR A 63 -49.25 -2.21 6.74
N ALA A 64 -49.99 -2.18 7.85
CA ALA A 64 -50.72 -3.35 8.34
C ALA A 64 -51.88 -3.75 7.41
N ALA A 65 -52.43 -2.79 6.67
CA ALA A 65 -53.57 -2.97 5.79
C ALA A 65 -53.40 -4.16 4.84
N PRO A 66 -54.47 -4.94 4.61
CA PRO A 66 -55.85 -4.72 5.07
C PRO A 66 -56.15 -5.21 6.50
N LEU A 67 -55.13 -5.66 7.24
CA LEU A 67 -55.29 -5.94 8.67
C LEU A 67 -55.34 -4.63 9.46
N THR A 68 -55.92 -4.68 10.66
CA THR A 68 -55.97 -3.52 11.57
C THR A 68 -54.65 -3.28 12.29
N ALA A 69 -53.78 -4.28 12.39
CA ALA A 69 -52.45 -4.21 13.00
C ALA A 69 -51.49 -5.27 12.41
N HIS A 70 -50.18 -5.04 12.54
CA HIS A 70 -49.17 -6.05 12.22
C HIS A 70 -49.21 -7.18 13.26
N VAL A 71 -49.27 -8.43 12.79
CA VAL A 71 -49.32 -9.63 13.65
C VAL A 71 -48.17 -10.55 13.28
N ALA A 72 -47.17 -10.68 14.16
CA ALA A 72 -45.98 -11.49 13.91
C ALA A 72 -46.35 -12.96 13.59
N GLY A 73 -45.74 -13.51 12.55
CA GLY A 73 -45.97 -14.88 12.07
C GLY A 73 -47.17 -15.04 11.12
N MET A 74 -48.00 -14.00 10.93
CA MET A 74 -49.10 -14.04 9.96
C MET A 74 -48.55 -14.23 8.54
N THR A 75 -49.03 -15.24 7.80
CA THR A 75 -48.56 -15.53 6.43
C THR A 75 -49.72 -15.52 5.43
N VAL A 76 -49.53 -14.81 4.31
CA VAL A 76 -50.55 -14.61 3.27
C VAL A 76 -49.93 -14.71 1.87
N TYR A 77 -50.78 -14.89 0.86
CA TYR A 77 -50.40 -14.68 -0.53
C TYR A 77 -50.86 -13.29 -0.97
N ASN A 78 -49.92 -12.38 -1.23
CA ASN A 78 -50.22 -11.07 -1.79
C ASN A 78 -50.69 -11.18 -3.24
N THR A 79 -51.76 -10.49 -3.60
CA THR A 79 -52.26 -10.40 -4.99
C THR A 79 -52.01 -9.06 -5.66
N ALA A 80 -51.62 -8.03 -4.90
CA ALA A 80 -51.44 -6.67 -5.43
C ALA A 80 -50.03 -6.45 -6.00
N SER A 81 -49.93 -5.55 -6.97
CA SER A 81 -48.67 -4.95 -7.43
C SER A 81 -48.77 -3.44 -7.22
N THR A 82 -48.39 -2.97 -6.03
CA THR A 82 -48.56 -1.58 -5.62
C THR A 82 -47.44 -1.20 -4.65
N ALA A 83 -46.92 0.03 -4.76
CA ALA A 83 -45.78 0.50 -3.97
C ALA A 83 -44.59 -0.48 -4.02
N ASP A 84 -44.22 -1.04 -2.88
CA ASP A 84 -43.09 -1.96 -2.68
C ASP A 84 -43.53 -3.44 -2.55
N VAL A 85 -44.80 -3.76 -2.81
CA VAL A 85 -45.32 -5.13 -2.83
C VAL A 85 -45.61 -5.62 -4.24
N THR A 86 -45.31 -6.90 -4.47
CA THR A 86 -45.62 -7.65 -5.69
C THR A 86 -46.29 -8.98 -5.36
N PRO A 87 -47.03 -9.63 -6.28
CA PRO A 87 -47.66 -10.92 -5.99
C PRO A 87 -46.66 -11.98 -5.51
N GLY A 88 -47.02 -12.72 -4.47
CA GLY A 88 -46.14 -13.70 -3.84
C GLY A 88 -46.48 -13.97 -2.37
N TYR A 89 -45.69 -14.82 -1.72
CA TYR A 89 -45.89 -15.13 -0.30
C TYR A 89 -45.22 -14.09 0.59
N TYR A 90 -45.93 -13.65 1.63
CA TYR A 90 -45.43 -12.71 2.63
C TYR A 90 -45.75 -13.24 4.02
N TYR A 91 -44.84 -13.03 4.95
CA TYR A 91 -45.14 -13.12 6.36
C TYR A 91 -44.98 -11.76 7.03
N ASN A 92 -45.70 -11.53 8.12
CA ASN A 92 -45.60 -10.32 8.90
C ASN A 92 -44.63 -10.57 10.06
N ASN A 93 -43.63 -9.71 10.24
CA ASN A 93 -42.65 -9.85 11.32
C ASN A 93 -43.05 -9.13 12.62
N GLY A 94 -44.28 -8.60 12.69
CA GLY A 94 -44.77 -7.79 13.80
C GLY A 94 -44.64 -6.27 13.58
N SER A 95 -43.92 -5.84 12.54
CA SER A 95 -43.81 -4.41 12.19
C SER A 95 -43.97 -4.13 10.70
N GLN A 96 -43.74 -5.12 9.83
CA GLN A 96 -43.88 -5.01 8.38
C GLN A 96 -44.17 -6.37 7.75
N TRP A 97 -44.67 -6.35 6.52
CA TRP A 97 -44.71 -7.50 5.63
C TRP A 97 -43.32 -7.76 5.06
N VAL A 98 -42.92 -9.02 5.04
CA VAL A 98 -41.64 -9.49 4.52
C VAL A 98 -41.95 -10.57 3.47
N ARG A 99 -41.50 -10.35 2.24
CA ARG A 99 -41.66 -11.31 1.15
C ARG A 99 -40.80 -12.54 1.42
N ILE A 100 -41.35 -13.71 1.17
CA ILE A 100 -40.61 -14.97 1.16
C ILE A 100 -39.87 -15.08 -0.18
N ASN A 101 -38.59 -15.46 -0.14
CA ASN A 101 -37.67 -15.53 -1.29
C ASN A 101 -37.43 -14.18 -1.97
N GLN A 102 -36.81 -13.24 -1.23
CA GLN A 102 -36.22 -12.05 -1.85
C GLN A 102 -34.95 -12.45 -2.61
N PRO A 103 -34.76 -11.99 -3.86
CA PRO A 103 -33.51 -12.21 -4.58
C PRO A 103 -32.31 -11.62 -3.84
N GLU A 104 -31.21 -12.38 -3.77
CA GLU A 104 -29.94 -11.81 -3.38
C GLU A 104 -29.53 -10.73 -4.40
N PRO A 105 -28.93 -9.61 -3.97
CA PRO A 105 -28.59 -8.52 -4.89
C PRO A 105 -27.52 -8.91 -5.92
N TRP A 106 -26.88 -10.09 -5.77
CA TRP A 106 -25.85 -10.63 -6.64
C TRP A 106 -26.43 -11.32 -7.88
N LYS A 107 -25.87 -11.00 -9.05
CA LYS A 107 -26.22 -11.58 -10.35
C LYS A 107 -25.11 -12.50 -10.86
N VAL A 108 -25.44 -13.53 -11.63
CA VAL A 108 -24.45 -14.40 -12.29
C VAL A 108 -23.73 -13.62 -13.40
N GLN A 109 -22.40 -13.61 -13.42
CA GLN A 109 -21.62 -12.95 -14.48
C GLN A 109 -22.04 -13.42 -15.88
N ASN A 110 -22.06 -12.50 -16.84
CA ASN A 110 -22.59 -12.69 -18.20
C ASN A 110 -24.09 -13.05 -18.27
N SER A 111 -24.86 -12.74 -17.22
CA SER A 111 -26.32 -12.93 -17.18
C SER A 111 -26.99 -11.83 -16.37
N SER A 112 -28.32 -11.72 -16.47
CA SER A 112 -29.16 -10.90 -15.58
C SER A 112 -29.90 -11.75 -14.54
N ALA A 113 -29.65 -13.07 -14.51
CA ALA A 113 -30.21 -13.99 -13.53
C ALA A 113 -29.60 -13.78 -12.14
N ASP A 114 -30.41 -13.98 -11.10
CA ASP A 114 -29.97 -13.96 -9.71
C ASP A 114 -29.03 -15.13 -9.42
N ALA A 115 -28.01 -14.89 -8.58
CA ALA A 115 -27.17 -15.95 -8.06
C ALA A 115 -27.94 -16.80 -7.03
N THR A 116 -27.79 -18.12 -7.12
CA THR A 116 -28.47 -19.10 -6.26
C THR A 116 -27.50 -19.99 -5.48
N ALA A 117 -26.20 -19.93 -5.79
CA ALA A 117 -25.16 -20.70 -5.11
C ALA A 117 -23.87 -19.89 -4.93
N ASN A 118 -23.11 -20.23 -3.90
CA ASN A 118 -21.85 -19.56 -3.55
C ASN A 118 -20.65 -19.92 -4.45
N ASN A 119 -20.82 -20.87 -5.38
CA ASN A 119 -19.79 -21.29 -6.33
C ASN A 119 -19.98 -20.70 -7.73
N GLN A 120 -20.92 -19.76 -7.89
CA GLN A 120 -21.13 -19.03 -9.14
C GLN A 120 -20.25 -17.79 -9.18
N ASP A 121 -19.75 -17.43 -10.36
CA ASP A 121 -19.14 -16.13 -10.58
C ASP A 121 -20.23 -15.05 -10.51
N ILE A 122 -20.09 -14.08 -9.61
CA ILE A 122 -21.12 -13.08 -9.31
C ILE A 122 -20.68 -11.65 -9.60
N TYR A 123 -21.64 -10.76 -9.86
CA TYR A 123 -21.45 -9.31 -9.95
C TYR A 123 -22.63 -8.53 -9.36
N GLN A 124 -22.39 -7.25 -9.07
CA GLN A 124 -23.41 -6.25 -8.75
C GLN A 124 -23.18 -4.99 -9.56
N MET A 125 -24.27 -4.33 -9.96
CA MET A 125 -24.22 -3.03 -10.63
C MET A 125 -24.22 -1.84 -9.66
N GLY A 126 -24.66 -2.08 -8.41
CA GLY A 126 -24.60 -1.10 -7.33
C GLY A 126 -23.19 -0.95 -6.74
N LYS A 127 -23.02 0.05 -5.88
CA LYS A 127 -21.78 0.28 -5.13
C LYS A 127 -21.68 -0.71 -3.96
N VAL A 128 -20.47 -1.19 -3.69
CA VAL A 128 -20.18 -2.08 -2.56
C VAL A 128 -19.37 -1.31 -1.52
N ALA A 129 -19.86 -1.28 -0.28
CA ALA A 129 -19.16 -0.66 0.83
C ALA A 129 -18.95 -1.69 1.96
N ILE A 130 -17.75 -1.71 2.55
CA ILE A 130 -17.41 -2.57 3.68
C ILE A 130 -17.14 -1.69 4.90
N ASN A 131 -17.78 -2.02 6.02
CA ASN A 131 -17.72 -1.26 7.28
C ASN A 131 -18.18 0.21 7.13
N LYS A 132 -19.11 0.44 6.20
CA LYS A 132 -19.71 1.76 5.94
C LYS A 132 -21.19 1.59 5.61
N ASN A 133 -22.05 2.38 6.26
CA ASN A 133 -23.50 2.36 6.09
C ASN A 133 -24.05 3.64 5.42
N THR A 134 -23.17 4.58 5.08
CA THR A 134 -23.49 5.76 4.27
C THR A 134 -23.13 5.50 2.81
N PRO A 135 -23.79 6.20 1.85
CA PRO A 135 -23.45 6.05 0.44
C PRO A 135 -21.95 6.28 0.19
N SER A 136 -21.35 5.38 -0.57
CA SER A 136 -20.01 5.56 -1.10
C SER A 136 -20.05 6.39 -2.37
N ASP A 137 -19.00 7.18 -2.65
CA ASP A 137 -18.79 7.78 -3.97
C ASP A 137 -18.05 6.83 -4.92
N GLN A 138 -17.42 5.78 -4.38
CA GLN A 138 -16.66 4.78 -5.14
C GLN A 138 -17.51 3.57 -5.50
N GLN A 139 -17.11 2.82 -6.52
CA GLN A 139 -17.74 1.54 -6.84
C GLN A 139 -17.47 0.48 -5.75
N LEU A 140 -16.27 0.52 -5.16
CA LEU A 140 -15.87 -0.26 -4.00
C LEU A 140 -15.21 0.67 -2.98
N GLU A 141 -15.71 0.70 -1.75
CA GLU A 141 -15.10 1.41 -0.63
C GLU A 141 -14.96 0.50 0.58
N VAL A 142 -13.78 0.49 1.17
CA VAL A 142 -13.49 -0.27 2.38
C VAL A 142 -13.01 0.69 3.45
N VAL A 143 -13.77 0.80 4.54
CA VAL A 143 -13.37 1.55 5.73
C VAL A 143 -12.69 0.58 6.70
N GLY A 144 -11.40 0.35 6.48
CA GLY A 144 -10.60 -0.62 7.21
C GLY A 144 -9.42 -1.11 6.39
N ASP A 145 -8.88 -2.27 6.75
CA ASP A 145 -7.72 -2.85 6.08
C ASP A 145 -8.10 -3.62 4.81
N VAL A 146 -7.28 -3.46 3.76
CA VAL A 146 -7.39 -4.19 2.50
C VAL A 146 -6.12 -4.99 2.28
N LYS A 147 -6.27 -6.29 1.99
CA LYS A 147 -5.19 -7.18 1.57
C LYS A 147 -5.60 -7.94 0.32
N ALA A 148 -4.91 -7.67 -0.78
CA ALA A 148 -4.93 -8.50 -1.98
C ALA A 148 -3.60 -9.26 -2.06
N HIS A 149 -3.65 -10.58 -2.26
CA HIS A 149 -2.46 -11.44 -2.23
C HIS A 149 -2.57 -12.52 -3.31
N TYR A 150 -1.44 -12.83 -3.95
CA TYR A 150 -1.29 -14.01 -4.79
C TYR A 150 0.02 -14.75 -4.46
N THR A 151 0.03 -16.04 -4.77
CA THR A 151 1.22 -16.90 -4.79
C THR A 151 1.24 -17.69 -6.08
N ASN A 152 2.42 -17.86 -6.69
CA ASN A 152 2.60 -18.71 -7.87
C ASN A 152 3.70 -19.78 -7.67
N GLY A 153 3.98 -20.12 -6.41
CA GLY A 153 5.01 -21.08 -6.01
C GLY A 153 6.42 -20.48 -5.92
N ALA A 154 6.79 -19.55 -6.81
CA ALA A 154 8.08 -18.88 -6.79
C ALA A 154 8.04 -17.50 -6.12
N TYR A 155 6.91 -16.80 -6.25
CA TYR A 155 6.74 -15.44 -5.78
C TYR A 155 5.41 -15.26 -5.06
N ASN A 156 5.43 -14.30 -4.15
CA ASN A 156 4.30 -13.79 -3.39
C ASN A 156 4.18 -12.31 -3.74
N GLY A 157 2.98 -11.84 -4.05
CA GLY A 157 2.78 -10.42 -4.33
C GLY A 157 1.40 -9.95 -3.94
N GLY A 158 1.22 -8.64 -3.91
CA GLY A 158 -0.03 -8.09 -3.43
C GLY A 158 0.00 -6.61 -3.10
N ILE A 159 -1.15 -6.13 -2.66
CA ILE A 159 -1.35 -4.80 -2.09
C ILE A 159 -1.87 -5.01 -0.66
N GLN A 160 -1.26 -4.31 0.30
CA GLN A 160 -1.71 -4.37 1.68
C GLN A 160 -1.68 -2.98 2.30
N THR A 161 -2.80 -2.55 2.87
CA THR A 161 -2.84 -1.38 3.76
C THR A 161 -2.50 -1.80 5.18
N ASN A 162 -2.01 -0.86 6.00
CA ASN A 162 -1.72 -1.10 7.41
C ASN A 162 -0.79 -2.32 7.63
N PHE A 163 0.20 -2.51 6.75
CA PHE A 163 1.24 -3.52 6.87
C PHE A 163 2.19 -3.17 8.03
N THR A 164 2.41 -4.10 8.96
CA THR A 164 3.13 -3.83 10.21
C THR A 164 4.44 -4.60 10.39
N ASP A 165 4.80 -5.53 9.50
CA ASP A 165 5.94 -6.44 9.75
C ASP A 165 7.29 -5.70 9.79
N PHE A 166 7.35 -4.45 9.32
CA PHE A 166 8.52 -3.57 9.43
C PHE A 166 8.50 -2.68 10.69
N GLY A 167 7.63 -2.96 11.66
CA GLY A 167 7.56 -2.27 12.95
C GLY A 167 6.80 -0.94 12.93
N VAL A 168 6.44 -0.43 11.76
CA VAL A 168 5.57 0.74 11.57
C VAL A 168 4.47 0.43 10.55
N PRO A 169 3.22 0.87 10.77
CA PRO A 169 2.14 0.73 9.80
C PRO A 169 2.45 1.44 8.49
N MET A 170 2.30 0.75 7.37
CA MET A 170 2.50 1.32 6.04
C MET A 170 1.57 0.69 5.01
N ASN A 171 1.34 1.40 3.90
CA ASN A 171 0.64 0.86 2.74
C ASN A 171 1.67 0.38 1.72
N ILE A 172 1.54 -0.85 1.24
CA ILE A 172 2.52 -1.48 0.36
C ILE A 172 1.90 -2.07 -0.91
N LEU A 173 2.65 -2.00 -2.00
CA LEU A 173 2.53 -2.87 -3.17
C LEU A 173 3.85 -3.65 -3.26
N TYR A 174 3.78 -4.98 -3.33
CA TYR A 174 4.98 -5.80 -3.20
C TYR A 174 5.00 -7.04 -4.09
N VAL A 175 6.21 -7.51 -4.35
CA VAL A 175 6.53 -8.86 -4.85
C VAL A 175 7.76 -9.37 -4.08
N ALA A 176 7.75 -10.61 -3.63
CA ALA A 176 8.82 -11.21 -2.84
C ALA A 176 8.95 -12.72 -3.09
N ASP A 177 10.14 -13.28 -2.85
CA ASP A 177 10.41 -14.73 -2.90
C ASP A 177 9.97 -15.48 -1.63
N ASN A 178 9.42 -14.77 -0.64
CA ASN A 178 8.95 -15.33 0.61
C ASN A 178 7.58 -14.73 0.99
N PRO A 179 6.66 -15.51 1.59
CA PRO A 179 5.40 -14.98 2.11
C PRO A 179 5.57 -13.89 3.17
N SER A 180 6.64 -13.97 3.97
CA SER A 180 7.04 -12.92 4.90
C SER A 180 8.06 -11.99 4.23
N LEU A 181 7.70 -10.70 4.11
CA LEU A 181 8.60 -9.69 3.52
C LEU A 181 9.86 -9.49 4.37
N ALA A 182 9.76 -9.68 5.69
CA ALA A 182 10.90 -9.63 6.60
C ALA A 182 11.89 -10.78 6.39
N ALA A 183 11.42 -11.93 5.88
CA ALA A 183 12.24 -13.10 5.57
C ALA A 183 12.61 -13.23 4.08
N ALA A 184 12.15 -12.31 3.24
CA ALA A 184 12.42 -12.33 1.81
C ALA A 184 13.89 -12.02 1.53
N THR A 185 14.51 -12.80 0.65
CA THR A 185 15.86 -12.50 0.15
C THR A 185 15.80 -11.71 -1.14
N LYS A 186 14.68 -11.76 -1.85
CA LYS A 186 14.42 -10.97 -3.06
C LYS A 186 13.06 -10.32 -2.94
N SER A 187 13.02 -9.01 -3.10
CA SER A 187 11.77 -8.27 -3.00
C SER A 187 11.77 -7.02 -3.87
N SER A 188 10.58 -6.55 -4.22
CA SER A 188 10.36 -5.21 -4.73
C SER A 188 9.13 -4.67 -4.03
N VAL A 189 9.27 -3.49 -3.42
CA VAL A 189 8.27 -2.89 -2.55
C VAL A 189 8.12 -1.43 -2.90
N ILE A 190 6.88 -1.01 -3.17
CA ILE A 190 6.48 0.39 -3.10
C ILE A 190 5.82 0.55 -1.73
N SER A 191 6.32 1.44 -0.89
CA SER A 191 5.76 1.69 0.44
C SER A 191 5.47 3.16 0.67
N LEU A 192 4.35 3.41 1.35
CA LEU A 192 3.88 4.72 1.77
C LEU A 192 3.61 4.68 3.27
N TYR A 193 4.22 5.59 4.01
CA TYR A 193 3.91 5.86 5.41
C TYR A 193 4.06 7.35 5.69
N ASP A 194 3.70 7.78 6.90
CA ASP A 194 3.74 9.20 7.25
C ASP A 194 5.11 9.82 6.98
N GLY A 195 5.12 10.90 6.20
CA GLY A 195 6.31 11.62 5.76
C GLY A 195 7.19 10.91 4.73
N ILE A 196 6.95 9.65 4.35
CA ILE A 196 7.88 8.87 3.51
C ILE A 196 7.18 8.09 2.40
N ALA A 197 7.73 8.22 1.18
CA ALA A 197 7.39 7.41 0.03
C ALA A 197 8.64 6.73 -0.53
N ASN A 198 8.60 5.42 -0.71
CA ASN A 198 9.76 4.63 -1.11
C ASN A 198 9.42 3.62 -2.22
N LEU A 199 10.35 3.45 -3.15
CA LEU A 199 10.40 2.35 -4.12
C LEU A 199 11.72 1.62 -3.89
N GLN A 200 11.65 0.37 -3.49
CA GLN A 200 12.83 -0.43 -3.15
C GLN A 200 12.82 -1.75 -3.91
N SER A 201 14.00 -2.20 -4.33
CA SER A 201 14.22 -3.54 -4.87
C SER A 201 15.46 -4.16 -4.24
N ASN A 202 15.33 -5.39 -3.77
CA ASN A 202 16.40 -6.20 -3.20
C ASN A 202 16.53 -7.50 -3.98
N ASN A 203 17.77 -7.93 -4.24
CA ASN A 203 18.11 -9.24 -4.79
C ASN A 203 19.32 -9.79 -4.02
N GLY A 204 19.04 -10.51 -2.94
CA GLY A 204 20.01 -10.80 -1.89
C GLY A 204 20.34 -9.52 -1.13
N LEU A 205 21.64 -9.27 -0.93
CA LEU A 205 22.12 -8.05 -0.29
C LEU A 205 22.31 -6.87 -1.28
N GLY A 206 22.22 -7.13 -2.58
CA GLY A 206 22.26 -6.07 -3.60
C GLY A 206 20.88 -5.46 -3.79
N GLY A 207 20.82 -4.21 -4.24
CA GLY A 207 19.53 -3.56 -4.44
C GLY A 207 19.62 -2.09 -4.82
N GLY A 208 18.45 -1.47 -4.89
CA GLY A 208 18.34 -0.04 -5.10
C GLY A 208 17.07 0.51 -4.45
N ASN A 209 17.11 1.80 -4.13
CA ASN A 209 16.00 2.51 -3.55
C ASN A 209 15.85 3.92 -4.14
N ILE A 210 14.61 4.36 -4.26
CA ILE A 210 14.23 5.75 -4.51
C ILE A 210 13.31 6.14 -3.37
N ALA A 211 13.69 7.15 -2.60
CA ALA A 211 12.92 7.58 -1.44
C ALA A 211 12.75 9.09 -1.42
N ALA A 212 11.57 9.54 -1.01
CA ALA A 212 11.29 10.90 -0.60
C ALA A 212 10.90 10.89 0.88
N ILE A 213 11.53 11.77 1.65
CA ILE A 213 11.38 11.89 3.10
C ILE A 213 11.09 13.35 3.40
N SER A 214 10.02 13.61 4.15
CA SER A 214 9.57 14.94 4.52
C SER A 214 9.40 15.06 6.04
N SER A 215 9.61 16.26 6.55
CA SER A 215 9.38 16.65 7.93
C SER A 215 8.85 18.09 7.99
N ALA A 216 8.49 18.56 9.18
CA ALA A 216 8.00 19.93 9.38
C ALA A 216 9.02 21.02 8.97
N THR A 217 10.32 20.70 8.93
CA THR A 217 11.39 21.67 8.63
C THR A 217 12.01 21.49 7.25
N GLY A 218 11.50 20.55 6.44
CA GLY A 218 11.93 20.36 5.06
C GLY A 218 11.93 18.89 4.62
N GLY A 219 12.84 18.54 3.71
CA GLY A 219 12.84 17.19 3.13
C GLY A 219 14.18 16.76 2.54
N THR A 220 14.27 15.46 2.30
CA THR A 220 15.39 14.77 1.67
C THR A 220 14.81 13.81 0.62
N ALA A 221 15.41 13.73 -0.56
CA ALA A 221 15.07 12.70 -1.52
C ALA A 221 16.33 12.09 -2.11
N GLY A 222 16.32 10.78 -2.34
CA GLY A 222 17.49 10.02 -2.74
C GLY A 222 17.20 8.95 -3.78
N ILE A 223 18.19 8.69 -4.62
CA ILE A 223 18.29 7.51 -5.49
C ILE A 223 19.59 6.83 -5.11
N VAL A 224 19.52 5.55 -4.75
CA VAL A 224 20.67 4.79 -4.26
C VAL A 224 20.68 3.42 -4.91
N SER A 225 21.87 2.95 -5.27
CA SER A 225 22.12 1.57 -5.68
C SER A 225 23.27 1.01 -4.88
N ASN A 226 23.14 -0.24 -4.43
CA ASN A 226 24.14 -0.96 -3.64
C ASN A 226 24.57 -2.23 -4.37
N ASN A 227 25.86 -2.55 -4.29
CA ASN A 227 26.37 -3.82 -4.80
C ASN A 227 25.93 -5.01 -3.92
N SER A 228 26.11 -6.23 -4.42
CA SER A 228 25.69 -7.47 -3.76
C SER A 228 26.37 -7.78 -2.43
N THR A 229 27.40 -7.02 -2.05
CA THR A 229 28.09 -7.16 -0.75
C THR A 229 27.82 -5.98 0.19
N GLN A 230 27.01 -4.99 -0.23
CA GLN A 230 26.76 -3.74 0.50
C GLN A 230 28.03 -2.98 0.89
N THR A 231 29.09 -3.13 0.09
CA THR A 231 30.36 -2.45 0.31
C THR A 231 30.55 -1.24 -0.58
N ILE A 232 29.76 -1.11 -1.66
CA ILE A 232 29.86 -0.03 -2.63
C ILE A 232 28.45 0.47 -2.95
N SER A 233 28.29 1.78 -2.97
CA SER A 233 27.05 2.46 -3.34
C SER A 233 27.27 3.59 -4.34
N ALA A 234 26.30 3.79 -5.24
CA ALA A 234 26.19 4.97 -6.08
C ALA A 234 24.89 5.69 -5.75
N GLU A 235 24.97 7.00 -5.53
CA GLU A 235 23.92 7.75 -4.86
C GLU A 235 23.73 9.14 -5.47
N ILE A 236 22.48 9.60 -5.52
CA ILE A 236 22.09 10.99 -5.72
C ILE A 236 21.18 11.37 -4.56
N TRP A 237 21.54 12.41 -3.83
CA TRP A 237 20.74 12.91 -2.72
C TRP A 237 20.47 14.40 -2.86
N THR A 238 19.26 14.78 -2.49
CA THR A 238 18.85 16.17 -2.32
C THR A 238 18.45 16.36 -0.87
N GLN A 239 18.81 17.51 -0.30
CA GLN A 239 18.39 17.87 1.05
C GLN A 239 18.08 19.35 1.09
N SER A 240 17.00 19.69 1.77
CA SER A 240 16.65 21.05 2.16
C SER A 240 15.86 20.96 3.46
N ASN A 241 16.53 21.04 4.61
CA ASN A 241 15.93 20.77 5.93
C ASN A 241 16.05 21.95 6.93
N GLY A 242 16.08 23.18 6.41
CA GLY A 242 16.17 24.42 7.21
C GLY A 242 17.58 24.74 7.74
N THR A 243 18.41 23.73 7.96
CA THR A 243 19.81 23.88 8.41
C THR A 243 20.81 23.64 7.28
N SER A 244 20.54 22.66 6.41
CA SER A 244 21.40 22.25 5.30
C SER A 244 20.60 22.20 4.00
N GLY A 245 21.25 22.59 2.89
CA GLY A 245 20.63 22.67 1.57
C GLY A 245 21.62 22.34 0.47
N ASN A 246 21.53 21.14 -0.11
CA ASN A 246 22.45 20.69 -1.15
C ASN A 246 21.86 19.60 -2.06
N VAL A 247 22.51 19.42 -3.21
CA VAL A 247 22.38 18.25 -4.08
C VAL A 247 23.74 17.58 -4.16
N THR A 248 23.80 16.27 -3.92
CA THR A 248 25.05 15.49 -3.95
C THR A 248 24.91 14.31 -4.89
N LEU A 249 25.95 14.09 -5.70
CA LEU A 249 26.18 12.83 -6.41
C LEU A 249 27.41 12.19 -5.79
N SER A 250 27.36 10.91 -5.46
CA SER A 250 28.50 10.23 -4.85
C SER A 250 28.59 8.76 -5.20
N HIS A 251 29.83 8.27 -5.27
CA HIS A 251 30.17 6.86 -5.26
C HIS A 251 30.97 6.58 -4.00
N ASN A 252 30.43 5.72 -3.14
CA ASN A 252 30.96 5.49 -1.80
C ASN A 252 31.35 4.04 -1.62
N LYS A 253 32.36 3.79 -0.79
CA LYS A 253 32.73 2.47 -0.29
C LYS A 253 32.61 2.44 1.23
N SER A 254 32.19 1.31 1.79
CA SER A 254 31.96 1.16 3.23
C SER A 254 33.21 1.41 4.09
N THR A 255 34.41 1.29 3.53
CA THR A 255 35.68 1.59 4.22
C THR A 255 36.00 3.09 4.30
N GLY A 256 35.23 3.95 3.62
CA GLY A 256 35.39 5.41 3.65
C GLY A 256 35.90 6.03 2.34
N GLU A 257 36.36 5.21 1.39
CA GLU A 257 36.74 5.65 0.05
C GLU A 257 35.56 6.30 -0.66
N ARG A 258 35.76 7.45 -1.28
CA ARG A 258 34.65 8.23 -1.86
C ARG A 258 35.12 9.13 -3.00
N ALA A 259 34.25 9.25 -3.99
CA ALA A 259 34.25 10.37 -4.93
C ALA A 259 32.86 11.02 -4.94
N ALA A 260 32.79 12.33 -4.73
CA ALA A 260 31.52 13.04 -4.66
C ALA A 260 31.58 14.43 -5.28
N MET A 261 30.41 14.91 -5.70
CA MET A 261 30.16 16.27 -6.13
C MET A 261 28.95 16.81 -5.36
N ALA A 262 29.10 17.98 -4.75
CA ALA A 262 28.03 18.67 -4.05
C ALA A 262 27.75 20.04 -4.68
N ILE A 263 26.47 20.39 -4.77
CA ILE A 263 25.99 21.71 -5.18
C ILE A 263 25.30 22.34 -3.97
N GLU A 264 25.84 23.47 -3.52
CA GLU A 264 25.36 24.20 -2.35
C GLU A 264 25.09 25.65 -2.70
N LYS A 265 24.00 26.22 -2.16
CA LYS A 265 23.60 27.61 -2.44
C LYS A 265 24.68 28.64 -2.10
N LEU A 266 25.37 28.45 -0.98
CA LEU A 266 26.37 29.40 -0.49
C LEU A 266 27.78 29.08 -1.01
N SER A 267 28.13 27.79 -1.07
CA SER A 267 29.48 27.31 -1.39
C SER A 267 29.74 27.14 -2.90
N GLY A 268 28.71 26.93 -3.73
CA GLY A 268 28.85 26.63 -5.15
C GLY A 268 28.98 25.13 -5.42
N ILE A 269 29.89 24.74 -6.32
CA ILE A 269 30.13 23.33 -6.70
C ILE A 269 31.43 22.87 -6.05
N THR A 270 31.38 21.76 -5.32
CA THR A 270 32.53 21.16 -4.64
C THR A 270 32.71 19.71 -5.09
N PHE A 271 33.94 19.33 -5.42
CA PHE A 271 34.36 17.93 -5.58
C PHE A 271 35.10 17.47 -4.32
N ASP A 272 34.78 16.27 -3.82
CA ASP A 272 35.31 15.67 -2.59
C ASP A 272 35.80 14.25 -2.89
N PHE A 273 37.07 13.98 -2.57
CA PHE A 273 37.73 12.69 -2.76
C PHE A 273 38.33 12.21 -1.44
N LYS A 274 38.07 10.96 -1.08
CA LYS A 274 38.60 10.31 0.13
C LYS A 274 39.26 8.99 -0.21
N LYS A 275 40.34 8.69 0.52
CA LYS A 275 41.09 7.44 0.43
C LYS A 275 40.35 6.30 1.14
N THR A 276 40.89 5.09 1.01
CA THR A 276 40.37 3.87 1.64
C THR A 276 40.24 3.94 3.16
N ASP A 277 41.03 4.76 3.84
CA ASP A 277 40.99 4.98 5.30
C ASP A 277 40.06 6.14 5.71
N GLY A 278 39.34 6.73 4.75
CA GLY A 278 38.44 7.86 4.95
C GLY A 278 39.13 9.22 5.07
N THR A 279 40.47 9.28 4.99
CA THR A 279 41.20 10.55 4.98
C THR A 279 40.95 11.31 3.68
N ILE A 280 40.95 12.64 3.76
CA ILE A 280 40.76 13.52 2.60
C ILE A 280 41.95 13.35 1.64
N GLU A 281 41.66 12.96 0.41
CA GLU A 281 42.62 12.97 -0.70
C GLU A 281 42.64 14.34 -1.39
N GLY A 282 41.46 14.92 -1.58
CA GLY A 282 41.34 16.27 -2.11
C GLY A 282 39.90 16.79 -2.04
N VAL A 283 39.77 18.07 -1.74
CA VAL A 283 38.51 18.81 -1.83
C VAL A 283 38.77 20.01 -2.73
N TYR A 284 37.88 20.26 -3.69
CA TYR A 284 38.02 21.34 -4.65
C TYR A 284 36.69 22.06 -4.85
N THR A 285 36.58 23.26 -4.30
CA THR A 285 35.40 24.14 -4.50
C THR A 285 35.68 25.15 -5.60
N PHE A 286 34.78 25.24 -6.58
CA PHE A 286 34.87 26.21 -7.67
C PHE A 286 34.54 27.62 -7.19
N PRO A 287 35.32 28.64 -7.58
CA PRO A 287 34.99 30.02 -7.27
C PRO A 287 33.69 30.43 -7.98
N ARG A 288 32.86 31.19 -7.27
CA ARG A 288 31.57 31.69 -7.79
C ARG A 288 31.72 32.96 -8.64
N THR A 289 32.92 33.50 -8.75
CA THR A 289 33.26 34.70 -9.51
C THR A 289 33.84 34.33 -10.87
N ALA A 290 33.67 35.20 -11.86
CA ALA A 290 34.34 35.05 -13.15
C ALA A 290 35.83 35.41 -13.03
N GLY A 291 36.67 34.68 -13.76
CA GLY A 291 38.07 35.06 -13.93
C GLY A 291 38.20 36.30 -14.82
N LEU A 292 39.25 37.08 -14.59
CA LEU A 292 39.65 38.17 -15.48
C LEU A 292 40.53 37.65 -16.64
N SER A 293 40.73 38.50 -17.64
CA SER A 293 41.72 38.22 -18.70
C SER A 293 43.10 37.95 -18.06
N ASN A 294 43.84 36.97 -18.59
CA ASN A 294 45.13 36.50 -18.08
C ASN A 294 45.10 35.80 -16.71
N GLN A 295 43.93 35.36 -16.24
CA GLN A 295 43.81 34.49 -15.07
C GLN A 295 43.51 33.04 -15.46
N VAL A 296 44.03 32.10 -14.67
CA VAL A 296 43.76 30.67 -14.76
C VAL A 296 43.31 30.15 -13.40
N LEU A 297 42.55 29.06 -13.40
CA LEU A 297 42.16 28.39 -12.16
C LEU A 297 43.36 27.61 -11.61
N SER A 298 43.73 27.89 -10.37
CA SER A 298 44.85 27.23 -9.70
C SER A 298 44.45 26.77 -8.30
N VAL A 299 45.14 25.75 -7.81
CA VAL A 299 44.94 25.23 -6.46
C VAL A 299 45.70 26.11 -5.47
N GLN A 300 45.00 26.64 -4.47
CA GLN A 300 45.65 27.13 -3.27
C GLN A 300 45.85 25.95 -2.31
N THR A 301 47.08 25.48 -2.17
CA THR A 301 47.43 24.63 -1.04
C THR A 301 47.48 25.50 0.20
N ASN A 302 46.57 25.28 1.15
CA ASN A 302 46.72 25.87 2.48
C ASN A 302 47.88 25.14 3.17
N ALA A 303 49.09 25.64 2.98
CA ALA A 303 50.27 25.19 3.69
C ALA A 303 50.05 25.43 5.20
N GLY A 304 49.65 24.39 5.93
CA GLY A 304 49.54 24.40 7.40
C GLY A 304 48.20 23.95 8.01
N GLY A 305 47.17 23.58 7.24
CA GLY A 305 45.90 23.11 7.79
C GLY A 305 45.81 21.58 7.90
N THR A 306 45.56 21.05 9.10
CA THR A 306 45.42 19.61 9.42
C THR A 306 44.25 18.88 8.72
N ASN A 307 43.64 19.43 7.66
CA ASN A 307 42.44 18.87 7.02
C ASN A 307 42.38 19.01 5.49
N GLY A 308 43.50 19.20 4.79
CA GLY A 308 43.61 18.94 3.34
C GLY A 308 42.65 19.73 2.41
N THR A 309 42.01 20.79 2.90
CA THR A 309 41.02 21.57 2.15
C THR A 309 41.75 22.51 1.21
N SER A 310 41.78 22.15 -0.07
CA SER A 310 42.33 22.98 -1.13
C SER A 310 41.19 23.78 -1.77
N THR A 311 41.42 25.03 -2.13
CA THR A 311 40.40 25.84 -2.84
C THR A 311 40.90 26.18 -4.23
N LEU A 312 40.01 26.10 -5.22
CA LEU A 312 40.31 26.59 -6.56
C LEU A 312 40.13 28.11 -6.58
N GLN A 313 41.11 28.84 -7.11
CA GLN A 313 41.06 30.29 -7.21
C GLN A 313 41.58 30.78 -8.56
N TRP A 314 41.03 31.90 -9.02
CA TRP A 314 41.57 32.62 -10.18
C TRP A 314 42.89 33.27 -9.79
N LYS A 315 43.96 32.91 -10.51
CA LYS A 315 45.30 33.45 -10.29
C LYS A 315 45.88 33.95 -11.60
N ASN A 316 46.59 35.07 -11.55
CA ASN A 316 47.28 35.58 -12.74
C ASN A 316 48.31 34.57 -13.22
N VAL A 317 48.40 34.37 -14.53
CA VAL A 317 49.35 33.41 -15.13
C VAL A 317 50.78 33.62 -14.64
N ASN A 318 51.21 34.89 -14.50
CA ASN A 318 52.56 35.25 -14.04
C ASN A 318 52.86 34.78 -12.61
N GLU A 319 51.84 34.59 -11.76
CA GLU A 319 52.00 34.12 -10.38
C GLU A 319 51.97 32.59 -10.27
N VAL A 320 51.53 31.88 -11.32
CA VAL A 320 51.48 30.41 -11.37
C VAL A 320 52.77 29.84 -11.95
N ILE A 321 53.34 30.49 -12.97
CA ILE A 321 54.52 29.99 -13.69
C ILE A 321 55.78 29.98 -12.81
N GLY A 322 55.79 30.73 -11.69
CA GLY A 322 57.00 30.98 -10.92
C GLY A 322 57.98 31.79 -11.76
N VAL A 323 58.81 32.61 -11.13
CA VAL A 323 59.98 33.13 -11.84
C VAL A 323 60.84 31.90 -12.11
N LEU A 324 60.86 31.40 -13.36
CA LEU A 324 61.79 30.34 -13.76
C LEU A 324 63.18 30.80 -13.30
N PRO A 325 63.88 30.08 -12.41
CA PRO A 325 65.26 30.40 -12.13
C PRO A 325 66.01 30.21 -13.44
N VAL A 326 66.42 31.33 -14.04
CA VAL A 326 67.33 31.33 -15.16
C VAL A 326 68.67 30.87 -14.59
N TYR A 327 68.91 29.56 -14.60
CA TYR A 327 70.24 29.03 -14.39
C TYR A 327 71.04 29.36 -15.64
N LEU A 328 71.77 30.48 -15.60
CA LEU A 328 72.89 30.71 -16.49
C LEU A 328 73.94 29.65 -16.11
N THR A 329 74.06 28.58 -16.90
CA THR A 329 75.28 27.77 -16.89
C THR A 329 76.34 28.61 -17.58
N ASP A 330 77.00 29.47 -16.82
CA ASP A 330 78.10 30.26 -17.32
C ASP A 330 79.33 29.35 -17.45
N THR A 331 79.42 28.69 -18.60
CA THR A 331 80.71 28.38 -19.21
C THR A 331 80.80 29.24 -20.46
N GLU A 332 80.92 30.56 -20.30
CA GLU A 332 81.96 31.38 -20.92
C GLU A 332 81.71 32.89 -20.70
N ALA A 333 82.68 33.50 -20.01
CA ALA A 333 83.04 34.92 -20.01
C ALA A 333 82.28 35.88 -19.07
N ASP A 334 82.84 36.01 -17.86
CA ASP A 334 83.30 37.27 -17.25
C ASP A 334 82.63 38.56 -17.76
N ASN A 335 81.38 38.79 -17.34
CA ASN A 335 80.78 40.10 -17.13
C ASN A 335 79.50 39.93 -16.31
N ALA A 336 79.60 40.16 -15.00
CA ALA A 336 78.47 40.13 -14.08
C ALA A 336 77.29 40.96 -14.62
N LEU A 337 76.15 40.31 -14.86
CA LEU A 337 74.91 41.01 -15.22
C LEU A 337 74.55 41.99 -14.10
N PRO A 338 74.27 43.27 -14.40
CA PRO A 338 73.97 44.26 -13.38
C PRO A 338 72.67 43.92 -12.63
N SER A 339 72.76 43.91 -11.31
CA SER A 339 71.63 43.79 -10.39
C SER A 339 70.55 44.83 -10.72
N GLY A 340 69.30 44.39 -10.90
CA GLY A 340 68.13 45.27 -11.05
C GLY A 340 67.52 45.42 -12.45
N ALA A 341 67.99 44.71 -13.49
CA ALA A 341 67.38 44.74 -14.82
C ALA A 341 66.32 43.65 -15.04
N LEU A 342 65.22 43.99 -15.72
CA LEU A 342 64.20 43.04 -16.18
C LEU A 342 64.66 42.33 -17.46
N TYR A 343 64.59 41.00 -17.48
CA TYR A 343 64.94 40.17 -18.62
C TYR A 343 63.73 39.35 -19.05
N LYS A 344 63.54 39.19 -20.37
CA LYS A 344 62.50 38.33 -20.93
C LYS A 344 63.15 37.17 -21.70
N ILE A 345 62.56 35.99 -21.57
CA ILE A 345 62.93 34.81 -22.37
C ILE A 345 62.17 34.90 -23.70
N SER A 346 62.92 34.85 -24.81
CA SER A 346 62.37 34.83 -26.17
C SER A 346 62.99 33.66 -26.93
N GLY A 347 62.27 32.55 -27.05
CA GLY A 347 62.83 31.30 -27.57
C GLY A 347 63.92 30.75 -26.64
N SER A 348 65.06 30.33 -27.20
CA SER A 348 66.22 29.81 -26.45
C SER A 348 67.20 30.88 -25.96
N ARG A 349 66.85 32.18 -26.02
CA ARG A 349 67.73 33.29 -25.63
C ARG A 349 67.11 34.22 -24.59
N ILE A 350 67.96 34.73 -23.70
CA ILE A 350 67.62 35.75 -22.70
C ILE A 350 67.94 37.12 -23.30
N VAL A 351 66.95 38.00 -23.35
CA VAL A 351 67.11 39.36 -23.92
C VAL A 351 66.83 40.39 -22.82
N ARG A 352 67.77 41.32 -22.62
CA ARG A 352 67.62 42.47 -21.72
C ARG A 352 66.50 43.36 -22.24
N GLN A 353 65.48 43.62 -21.42
CA GLN A 353 64.51 44.66 -21.76
C GLN A 353 65.20 46.02 -21.58
N ARG A 354 65.30 46.80 -22.65
CA ARG A 354 65.64 48.23 -22.53
C ARG A 354 64.40 48.97 -22.03
N PRO A 355 64.57 50.02 -21.21
CA PRO A 355 63.46 50.78 -20.63
C PRO A 355 62.49 51.31 -21.69
#